data_AF-T0Y4I2-F1
#
_entry.id   AF-T0Y4I2-F1
#
_cell.length_a   1.000
_cell.length_b   1.000
_cell.length_c   1.000
_cell.angle_alpha   90.00
_cell.angle_beta   90.00
_cell.angle_gamma   90.00
#
_symmetry.space_group_name_H-M   'P 1'
#
loop_
_entity.id
_entity.type
_entity.pdbx_description
1 polymer ?
#
loop_
_entity_poly.entity_id
_entity_poly.type
_entity_poly.pdbx_seq_one_letter_code
_entity_poly.pdbx_strand_id
1 'polypeptide(L)'
;MPLLPAALEVLGPRSARLTLREGRYHQARRMFAALGNHVLSLHRERIGALQLGDLPAGAWRPLATDEIARIFDAEATSDIAVPSPAKLSA
;
A
#
# COMPACT_ATOMS: atom_id res chain seq x y z
N MET A 1 3.79 -2.43 20.76
CA MET A 1 2.64 -2.87 19.93
C MET A 1 3.15 -3.30 18.56
N PRO A 2 3.06 -4.59 18.20
CA PRO A 2 3.43 -5.06 16.86
C PRO A 2 2.60 -4.39 15.76
N LEU A 3 3.11 -4.40 14.53
CA LEU A 3 2.38 -3.96 13.35
C LEU A 3 1.37 -5.03 12.92
N LEU A 4 0.30 -4.63 12.25
CA LEU A 4 -0.57 -5.58 11.57
C LEU A 4 0.16 -6.19 10.35
N PRO A 5 -0.22 -7.40 9.92
CA PRO A 5 0.29 -7.97 8.68
C PRO A 5 0.06 -7.02 7.50
N ALA A 6 1.08 -6.92 6.65
CA ALA A 6 1.05 -6.15 5.43
C ALA A 6 1.32 -7.07 4.24
N ALA A 7 0.68 -6.77 3.11
CA ALA A 7 0.87 -7.54 1.90
C ALA A 7 1.83 -6.81 0.97
N LEU A 8 2.79 -7.54 0.40
CA LEU A 8 3.85 -7.01 -0.44
C LEU A 8 3.86 -7.75 -1.78
N GLU A 9 3.77 -7.00 -2.87
CA GLU A 9 3.91 -7.48 -4.24
C GLU A 9 5.15 -6.83 -4.86
N VAL A 10 6.08 -7.65 -5.38
CA VAL A 10 7.32 -7.15 -6.00
C VAL A 10 7.04 -6.83 -7.47
N LEU A 11 7.19 -5.57 -7.87
CA LEU A 11 6.94 -5.11 -9.23
C LEU A 11 8.22 -5.05 -10.08
N GLY A 12 9.38 -5.09 -9.43
CA GLY A 12 10.68 -5.06 -10.06
C GLY A 12 11.81 -5.00 -9.03
N PRO A 13 13.07 -4.85 -9.49
CA PRO A 13 14.23 -4.94 -8.60
C PRO A 13 14.28 -3.89 -7.48
N ARG A 14 13.65 -2.72 -7.70
CA ARG A 14 13.65 -1.58 -6.76
C ARG A 14 12.25 -0.98 -6.57
N SER A 15 11.21 -1.75 -6.89
CA SER A 15 9.82 -1.31 -6.84
C SER A 15 8.92 -2.41 -6.29
N ALA A 16 8.04 -2.04 -5.37
CA ALA A 16 7.08 -2.94 -4.77
C ALA A 16 5.80 -2.19 -4.43
N ARG A 17 4.68 -2.91 -4.45
CA ARG A 17 3.39 -2.45 -3.96
C ARG A 17 3.18 -3.00 -2.56
N LEU A 18 2.90 -2.09 -1.63
CA LEU A 18 2.69 -2.41 -0.21
C LEU A 18 1.25 -2.02 0.17
N THR A 19 0.49 -2.99 0.68
CA THR A 19 -0.86 -2.77 1.22
C THR A 19 -0.83 -2.79 2.74
N LEU A 20 -1.24 -1.68 3.35
CA LEU A 20 -1.28 -1.49 4.80
C LEU A 20 -2.73 -1.36 5.28
N ARG A 21 -3.00 -1.94 6.46
CA ARG A 21 -4.30 -1.84 7.16
C ARG A 21 -4.27 -0.83 8.33
N GLU A 22 -3.12 -0.21 8.57
CA GLU A 22 -2.92 0.83 9.58
C GLU A 22 -2.04 1.95 8.98
N GLY A 23 -2.14 3.14 9.58
CA GLY A 23 -1.45 4.35 9.12
C GLY A 23 -0.52 4.94 10.16
N ARG A 24 0.40 4.14 10.74
CA ARG A 24 1.33 4.67 11.76
C ARG A 24 2.32 5.67 11.17
N TYR A 25 2.87 6.53 12.03
CA TYR A 25 3.86 7.53 11.64
C TYR A 25 5.05 6.91 10.88
N HIS A 26 5.24 7.34 9.64
CA HIS A 26 6.26 6.85 8.70
C HIS A 26 6.31 5.31 8.54
N GLN A 27 5.20 4.61 8.74
CA GLN A 27 5.16 3.14 8.79
C GLN A 27 5.86 2.46 7.61
N ALA A 28 5.46 2.76 6.36
CA ALA A 28 6.06 2.15 5.18
C ALA A 28 7.58 2.38 5.12
N ARG A 29 8.02 3.64 5.33
CA ARG A 29 9.45 3.99 5.33
C ARG A 29 10.21 3.24 6.42
N ARG A 30 9.65 3.13 7.61
CA ARG A 30 10.25 2.42 8.75
C ARG A 30 10.29 0.91 8.56
N MET A 31 9.29 0.33 7.91
CA MET A 31 9.28 -1.11 7.58
C MET A 31 10.43 -1.46 6.63
N PHE A 32 10.64 -0.66 5.58
CA PHE A 32 11.79 -0.87 4.67
C PHE A 32 13.12 -0.56 5.35
N ALA A 33 13.21 0.50 6.16
CA ALA A 33 14.42 0.85 6.90
C ALA A 33 14.85 -0.24 7.90
N ALA A 34 13.89 -0.93 8.54
CA ALA A 34 14.18 -2.06 9.42
C ALA A 34 14.85 -3.24 8.70
N LEU A 35 14.72 -3.32 7.38
CA LEU A 35 15.37 -4.30 6.51
C LEU A 35 16.62 -3.73 5.81
N GLY A 36 17.11 -2.56 6.22
CA GLY A 36 18.27 -1.90 5.61
C GLY A 36 18.00 -1.20 4.28
N ASN A 37 16.73 -1.04 3.88
CA ASN A 37 16.36 -0.39 2.63
C ASN A 37 15.98 1.09 2.83
N HIS A 38 16.23 1.91 1.81
CA HIS A 38 15.83 3.32 1.80
C HIS A 38 14.74 3.58 0.75
N VAL A 39 13.60 4.13 1.17
CA VAL A 39 12.47 4.47 0.28
C VAL A 39 12.75 5.78 -0.43
N LEU A 40 13.10 5.72 -1.72
CA LEU A 40 13.36 6.88 -2.57
C LEU A 40 12.08 7.62 -2.96
N SER A 41 11.05 6.88 -3.39
CA SER A 41 9.73 7.42 -3.72
C SER A 41 8.64 6.62 -3.00
N LEU A 42 7.61 7.31 -2.53
CA LEU A 42 6.44 6.69 -1.92
C LEU A 42 5.20 7.33 -2.54
N HIS A 43 4.46 6.54 -3.29
CA HIS A 43 3.24 6.96 -3.95
C HIS A 43 2.09 6.10 -3.45
N ARG A 44 0.95 6.74 -3.13
CA ARG A 44 -0.27 6.06 -2.73
C ARG A 44 -1.26 6.10 -3.88
N GLU A 45 -1.44 4.96 -4.52
CA GLU A 45 -2.31 4.80 -5.69
C GLU A 45 -3.77 4.43 -5.33
N ARG A 46 -4.03 3.94 -4.10
CA ARG A 46 -5.35 3.42 -3.69
C ARG A 46 -5.62 3.62 -2.20
N ILE A 47 -6.89 3.85 -1.84
CA ILE A 47 -7.42 3.80 -0.47
C ILE A 47 -8.70 2.96 -0.48
N GLY A 48 -8.76 1.88 0.31
CA GLY A 48 -9.85 0.91 0.21
C GLY A 48 -9.95 0.37 -1.21
N ALA A 49 -11.16 0.43 -1.79
CA ALA A 49 -11.40 0.12 -3.21
C ALA A 49 -11.27 1.35 -4.14
N LEU A 50 -11.05 2.56 -3.63
CA LEU A 50 -10.91 3.77 -4.43
C LEU A 50 -9.49 3.94 -4.98
N GLN A 51 -9.36 3.91 -6.30
CA GLN A 51 -8.09 4.13 -7.02
C GLN A 51 -7.93 5.60 -7.43
N LEU A 52 -6.68 6.07 -7.51
CA LEU A 52 -6.35 7.43 -7.96
C LEU A 52 -6.68 7.67 -9.44
N GLY A 53 -6.46 6.66 -10.29
CA GLY A 53 -6.63 6.75 -11.74
C GLY A 53 -5.67 7.76 -12.37
N ASP A 54 -6.15 8.49 -13.38
CA ASP A 54 -5.35 9.43 -14.19
C ASP A 54 -5.31 10.87 -13.63
N LEU A 55 -5.60 11.06 -12.33
CA LEU A 55 -5.61 12.38 -11.72
C LEU A 55 -4.18 12.98 -11.68
N PRO A 56 -3.94 14.15 -12.29
CA PRO A 56 -2.61 14.76 -12.29
C PRO A 56 -2.12 15.14 -10.89
N ALA A 57 -0.81 15.16 -10.70
CA ALA A 57 -0.21 15.63 -9.45
C ALA A 57 -0.62 17.08 -9.15
N GLY A 58 -1.12 17.31 -7.93
CA GLY A 58 -1.61 18.63 -7.49
C GLY A 58 -3.07 18.92 -7.85
N ALA A 59 -3.71 18.10 -8.69
CA ALA A 59 -5.14 18.21 -8.97
C ALA A 59 -5.98 17.52 -7.89
N TRP A 60 -7.24 17.93 -7.79
CA TRP A 60 -8.26 17.32 -6.95
C TRP A 60 -9.61 17.36 -7.66
N ARG A 61 -10.53 16.49 -7.25
CA ARG A 61 -11.92 16.48 -7.74
C ARG A 61 -12.87 16.05 -6.61
N PRO A 62 -14.15 16.43 -6.66
CA PRO A 62 -15.15 15.83 -5.80
C PRO A 62 -15.31 14.33 -6.11
N LEU A 63 -15.63 13.56 -5.07
CA LEU A 63 -15.99 12.14 -5.18
C LEU A 63 -17.50 12.00 -5.25
N ALA A 64 -17.98 11.06 -6.06
CA ALA A 64 -19.39 10.66 -6.07
C ALA A 64 -19.71 9.77 -4.85
N THR A 65 -20.99 9.65 -4.50
CA THR A 65 -21.43 8.89 -3.32
C THR A 65 -21.00 7.43 -3.36
N ASP A 66 -20.99 6.80 -4.53
CA ASP A 66 -20.53 5.44 -4.74
C ASP A 66 -19.01 5.29 -4.53
N GLU A 67 -18.23 6.28 -4.94
CA GLU A 67 -16.78 6.32 -4.71
C GLU A 67 -16.43 6.50 -3.23
N ILE A 68 -17.23 7.29 -2.50
CA ILE A 68 -17.10 7.42 -1.05
C ILE A 68 -17.37 6.07 -0.38
N ALA A 69 -18.41 5.35 -0.80
CA ALA A 69 -18.70 4.01 -0.27
C ALA A 69 -17.53 3.03 -0.48
N ARG A 70 -16.89 3.07 -1.66
CA ARG A 70 -15.71 2.24 -1.99
C ARG A 70 -14.50 2.46 -1.08
N ILE A 71 -14.37 3.62 -0.44
CA ILE A 71 -13.26 3.87 0.51
C ILE A 71 -13.38 2.97 1.74
N PHE A 72 -14.61 2.75 2.21
CA PHE A 72 -14.90 2.03 3.45
C PHE A 72 -15.35 0.59 3.21
N ASP A 73 -15.55 0.21 1.95
CA ASP A 73 -15.90 -1.16 1.58
C ASP A 73 -14.71 -2.11 1.84
N ALA A 74 -14.96 -3.14 2.65
CA ALA A 74 -13.95 -4.01 3.22
C ALA A 74 -13.52 -5.14 2.26
N GLU A 75 -14.31 -5.45 1.22
CA GLU A 75 -14.09 -6.63 0.38
C GLU A 75 -12.87 -6.50 -0.56
N ALA A 76 -12.41 -5.27 -0.87
CA ALA A 76 -11.31 -5.03 -1.79
C ALA A 76 -9.89 -5.31 -1.24
N THR A 77 -9.77 -5.76 0.01
CA THR A 77 -8.46 -6.09 0.64
C THR A 77 -8.15 -7.60 0.64
N SER A 78 -8.94 -8.41 -0.06
CA SER A 78 -8.91 -9.87 0.04
C SER A 78 -7.89 -10.57 -0.87
N ASP A 79 -7.35 -9.92 -1.90
CA ASP A 79 -6.60 -10.63 -2.96
C ASP A 79 -5.08 -10.74 -2.79
N ILE A 80 -4.48 -10.20 -1.73
CA ILE A 80 -3.02 -10.19 -1.64
C ILE A 80 -2.52 -11.30 -0.72
N ALA A 81 -2.19 -12.43 -1.35
CA ALA A 81 -1.42 -13.50 -0.74
C ALA A 81 -0.16 -12.89 -0.08
N VAL A 82 -0.04 -13.03 1.24
CA VAL A 82 1.22 -12.78 1.94
C VAL A 82 2.18 -13.87 1.48
N PRO A 83 3.25 -13.56 0.70
CA PRO A 83 4.23 -14.58 0.41
C PRO A 83 4.85 -15.03 1.75
N SER A 84 4.74 -16.33 2.02
CA SER A 84 5.32 -16.98 3.20
C SER A 84 6.80 -16.59 3.36
N PRO A 85 7.31 -16.34 4.59
CA PRO A 85 8.65 -15.82 4.86
C PRO A 85 9.83 -16.74 4.46
N ALA A 86 9.63 -17.76 3.62
CA ALA A 86 10.58 -18.83 3.34
C ALA A 86 11.33 -18.73 2.00
N LYS A 87 11.30 -17.60 1.28
CA LYS A 87 12.03 -17.47 -0.02
C LYS A 87 12.84 -16.17 -0.16
N LEU A 88 13.69 -15.88 0.83
CA LEU A 88 14.85 -15.02 0.62
C LEU A 88 16.11 -15.82 0.99
N SER A 89 16.53 -16.71 0.09
CA SER A 89 17.79 -17.44 0.19
C SER A 89 18.85 -16.77 -0.67
N ALA A 90 19.95 -16.38 0.01
CA ALA A 90 21.30 -16.10 -0.48
C ALA A 90 21.50 -14.97 -1.50
#